data_AF-A0A8S3TNB9-F1
#
_entry.id   AF-A0A8S3TNB9-F1
#
_cell.length_a   1.000
_cell.length_b   1.000
_cell.length_c   1.000
_cell.angle_alpha   90.00
_cell.angle_beta   90.00
_cell.angle_gamma   90.00
#
_symmetry.space_group_name_H-M   'P 1'
#
loop_
_entity.id
_entity.type
_entity.pdbx_description
1 polymer ?
#
loop_
_entity_poly.entity_id
_entity_poly.type
_entity_poly.pdbx_seq_one_letter_code
_entity_poly.pdbx_strand_id
1 'polypeptide(L)'
;MYGSNVATAHVYVRMGFLRKVYGILSAQILLSTIVAGVIYSSETATTFVQTNNWMLLVALIGSLGLIFALMVYRHQTPTNYILLTVFTLMEAYSVGVVVTFYEVQSVIEAFMLTFAVTAGLTIYTLQSKRDFSSMGAGLFAALMILIIAGIN
;
A
#
# COMPACT_ATOMS: atom_id res chain seq x y z
N MET A 1 -15.49 26.19 6.00
CA MET A 1 -14.41 26.63 5.08
C MET A 1 -14.18 25.47 4.11
N TYR A 2 -14.74 25.54 2.90
CA TYR A 2 -14.72 24.45 1.93
C TYR A 2 -13.27 24.20 1.47
N GLY A 3 -12.73 23.03 1.78
CA GLY A 3 -11.45 22.58 1.22
C GLY A 3 -11.61 22.47 -0.29
N SER A 4 -10.96 23.37 -1.03
CA SER A 4 -10.91 23.30 -2.49
C SER A 4 -10.45 21.92 -2.93
N ASN A 5 -11.27 21.22 -3.72
CA ASN A 5 -10.91 19.92 -4.28
C ASN A 5 -9.61 20.07 -5.08
N VAL A 6 -8.64 19.19 -4.87
CA VAL A 6 -7.38 19.20 -5.62
C VAL A 6 -7.66 19.09 -7.13
N ALA A 7 -8.74 18.39 -7.53
CA ALA A 7 -9.15 18.30 -8.93
C ALA A 7 -9.45 19.66 -9.58
N THR A 8 -9.97 20.63 -8.83
CA THR A 8 -10.33 21.98 -9.31
C THR A 8 -9.22 23.02 -9.10
N ALA A 9 -8.10 22.64 -8.47
CA ALA A 9 -6.98 23.55 -8.23
C ALA A 9 -6.17 23.81 -9.51
N HIS A 10 -5.42 24.92 -9.54
CA HIS A 10 -4.51 25.24 -10.64
C HIS A 10 -3.53 24.08 -10.91
N VAL A 11 -3.18 23.89 -12.19
CA VAL A 11 -2.28 22.81 -12.65
C VAL A 11 -1.00 22.73 -11.83
N TYR A 12 -0.42 23.88 -11.46
CA TYR A 12 0.77 23.95 -10.62
C TYR A 12 0.57 23.29 -9.23
N VAL A 13 -0.54 23.60 -8.54
CA VAL A 13 -0.86 23.03 -7.22
C VAL A 13 -1.15 21.53 -7.34
N ARG A 14 -1.87 21.11 -8.39
CA ARG A 14 -2.14 19.70 -8.69
C ARG A 14 -0.87 18.91 -8.90
N MET A 15 0.03 19.40 -9.74
CA MET A 15 1.32 18.74 -10.01
C MET A 15 2.22 18.71 -8.77
N GLY A 16 2.18 19.75 -7.92
CA GLY A 16 2.87 19.74 -6.63
C GLY A 16 2.34 18.67 -5.68
N PHE A 17 1.01 18.53 -5.58
CA PHE A 17 0.38 17.47 -4.79
C PHE A 17 0.74 16.08 -5.32
N LEU A 18 0.61 15.86 -6.64
CA LEU A 18 0.95 14.58 -7.26
C LEU A 18 2.41 14.21 -7.01
N ARG A 19 3.36 15.13 -7.25
CA ARG A 19 4.79 14.86 -7.01
C ARG A 19 5.04 14.43 -5.57
N LYS A 20 4.38 15.07 -4.60
CA LYS A 20 4.51 14.73 -3.18
C LYS A 20 3.96 13.33 -2.90
N VAL A 21 2.75 13.02 -3.37
CA VAL A 21 2.10 11.71 -3.14
C VAL A 21 2.89 10.59 -3.80
N TYR A 22 3.24 10.72 -5.08
CA TYR A 22 4.05 9.71 -5.79
C TYR A 22 5.46 9.60 -5.21
N GLY A 23 6.07 10.70 -4.77
CA GLY A 23 7.36 10.66 -4.08
C GLY A 23 7.33 9.83 -2.80
N ILE A 24 6.30 10.03 -1.97
CA ILE A 24 6.08 9.24 -0.75
C ILE A 24 5.82 7.78 -1.10
N LEU A 25 4.91 7.51 -2.03
CA LEU A 25 4.55 6.15 -2.43
C LEU A 25 5.77 5.37 -2.96
N SER A 26 6.57 5.99 -3.83
CA SER A 26 7.80 5.36 -4.35
C SER A 26 8.80 5.05 -3.24
N ALA A 27 8.96 5.95 -2.25
CA ALA A 27 9.82 5.69 -1.10
C ALA A 27 9.30 4.54 -0.23
N GLN A 28 7.97 4.45 -0.04
CA GLN A 28 7.34 3.35 0.71
C GLN A 28 7.53 2.00 0.02
N ILE A 29 7.31 1.93 -1.29
CA ILE A 29 7.51 0.70 -2.07
C ILE A 29 8.97 0.28 -2.03
N LEU A 30 9.90 1.22 -2.23
CA LEU A 30 11.34 0.94 -2.16
C LEU A 30 11.75 0.40 -0.78
N LEU A 31 11.24 1.01 0.30
CA LEU A 31 11.46 0.52 1.65
C LEU A 31 10.95 -0.91 1.82
N SER A 32 9.72 -1.20 1.37
CA SER A 32 9.14 -2.55 1.44
C SER A 32 9.96 -3.57 0.65
N THR A 33 10.44 -3.21 -0.55
CA THR A 33 11.31 -4.07 -1.36
C THR A 33 12.64 -4.36 -0.65
N ILE A 34 13.25 -3.34 -0.03
CA ILE A 34 14.50 -3.53 0.73
C ILE A 34 14.27 -4.46 1.91
N VAL A 35 13.22 -4.23 2.71
CA VAL A 35 12.89 -5.06 3.88
C VAL A 35 12.63 -6.51 3.46
N ALA A 36 11.82 -6.72 2.42
CA ALA A 36 11.55 -8.05 1.89
C ALA A 36 12.82 -8.74 1.39
N GLY A 37 13.67 -8.03 0.65
CA GLY A 37 14.96 -8.54 0.17
C GLY A 37 15.92 -8.90 1.31
N VAL A 38 15.97 -8.10 2.38
CA VAL A 38 16.81 -8.37 3.56
C VAL A 38 16.32 -9.61 4.31
N ILE A 39 15.01 -9.76 4.53
CA ILE A 39 14.43 -10.93 5.18
C ILE A 39 14.70 -12.18 4.34
N TYR A 40 14.46 -12.11 3.03
CA TYR A 40 14.68 -13.23 2.10
C TYR A 40 16.15 -13.65 2.01
N SER A 41 17.09 -12.70 1.99
CA SER A 41 18.52 -13.00 1.83
C SER A 41 19.17 -13.61 3.07
N SER A 42 18.51 -13.54 4.23
CA SER A 42 19.03 -14.06 5.49
C SER A 42 18.26 -15.31 5.92
N GLU A 43 18.95 -16.45 5.93
CA GLU A 43 18.39 -17.73 6.39
C GLU A 43 17.89 -17.66 7.84
N THR A 44 18.63 -16.96 8.70
CA THR A 44 18.23 -16.68 10.09
C THR A 44 16.95 -15.86 10.17
N ALA A 45 16.84 -14.78 9.38
CA ALA A 45 15.64 -13.95 9.37
C ALA A 45 14.43 -14.71 8.82
N THR A 46 14.62 -15.46 7.74
CA THR A 46 13.59 -16.33 7.14
C THR A 46 13.08 -17.37 8.13
N THR A 47 13.99 -18.11 8.78
CA THR A 47 13.62 -19.11 9.79
C THR A 47 12.89 -18.48 10.97
N PHE A 48 13.34 -17.30 11.41
CA PHE A 48 12.72 -16.58 12.51
C PHE A 48 11.27 -16.16 12.19
N VAL A 49 11.02 -15.58 11.01
CA VAL A 49 9.67 -15.12 10.65
C VAL A 49 8.71 -16.28 10.38
N GLN A 50 9.20 -17.40 9.84
CA GLN A 50 8.40 -18.62 9.60
C GLN A 50 8.09 -19.39 10.88
N THR A 51 8.94 -19.28 11.91
CA THR A 51 8.67 -19.88 13.23
C THR A 51 7.71 -19.01 14.05
N ASN A 52 7.82 -17.68 13.92
CA ASN A 52 7.04 -16.71 14.69
C ASN A 52 5.85 -16.15 13.91
N ASN A 53 5.00 -17.03 13.37
CA ASN A 53 3.84 -16.63 12.55
C ASN A 53 2.86 -15.67 13.26
N TRP A 54 2.84 -15.66 14.59
CA TRP A 54 2.03 -14.71 15.37
C TRP A 54 2.43 -13.25 15.12
N MET A 55 3.70 -12.97 14.80
CA MET A 55 4.17 -11.62 14.49
C MET A 55 3.55 -11.08 13.20
N LEU A 56 3.26 -11.96 12.23
CA LEU A 56 2.53 -11.59 11.02
C LEU A 56 1.11 -11.14 11.35
N LEU A 57 0.41 -11.87 12.24
CA LEU A 57 -0.93 -11.48 12.69
C LEU A 57 -0.92 -10.12 13.42
N VAL A 58 0.09 -9.88 14.26
CA VAL A 58 0.26 -8.58 14.94
C VAL A 58 0.50 -7.47 13.93
N ALA A 59 1.33 -7.71 12.89
CA ALA A 59 1.57 -6.74 11.83
C ALA A 59 0.29 -6.42 11.04
N LEU A 60 -0.51 -7.43 10.70
CA LEU A 60 -1.78 -7.26 9.96
C LEU A 60 -2.86 -6.56 10.79
N ILE A 61 -3.08 -6.97 12.04
CA ILE A 61 -4.06 -6.31 12.92
C ILE A 61 -3.59 -4.89 13.25
N GLY A 62 -2.29 -4.71 13.47
CA GLY A 62 -1.66 -3.41 13.68
C GLY A 62 -1.82 -2.49 12.49
N SER A 63 -1.64 -2.98 11.26
CA SER A 63 -1.80 -2.17 10.05
C SER A 63 -3.26 -1.74 9.85
N LEU A 64 -4.24 -2.62 10.12
CA LEU A 64 -5.65 -2.26 10.16
C LEU A 64 -5.95 -1.17 11.20
N GLY A 65 -5.43 -1.31 12.42
CA GLY A 65 -5.56 -0.27 13.46
C GLY A 65 -4.96 1.07 13.05
N LEU A 66 -3.80 1.05 12.40
CA LEU A 66 -3.13 2.24 11.88
C LEU A 66 -3.91 2.92 10.76
N ILE A 67 -4.66 2.18 9.94
CA ILE A 67 -5.57 2.78 8.94
C ILE A 67 -6.64 3.65 9.62
N PHE A 68 -7.26 3.15 10.69
CA PHE A 68 -8.25 3.94 11.44
C PHE A 68 -7.61 5.18 12.09
N ALA A 69 -6.43 5.02 12.70
CA ALA A 69 -5.69 6.15 13.26
C ALA A 69 -5.32 7.18 12.19
N LEU A 70 -4.84 6.74 11.02
CA LEU A 70 -4.55 7.60 9.88
C LEU A 70 -5.78 8.35 9.40
N MET A 71 -6.96 7.73 9.40
CA MET A 71 -8.20 8.39 9.01
C MET A 71 -8.55 9.55 9.95
N VAL A 72 -8.34 9.38 11.26
CA VAL A 72 -8.55 10.42 12.28
C VAL A 72 -7.50 11.54 12.17
N TYR A 73 -6.23 11.18 12.02
CA TYR A 73 -5.10 12.13 12.05
C TYR A 73 -4.67 12.63 10.66
N ARG A 74 -5.42 12.34 9.59
CA ARG A 74 -5.04 12.63 8.18
C ARG A 74 -4.64 14.09 7.90
N HIS A 75 -5.20 15.04 8.63
CA HIS A 75 -4.95 16.48 8.47
C HIS A 75 -3.91 17.04 9.46
N GLN A 76 -3.39 16.23 10.38
CA GLN A 76 -2.44 16.67 11.40
C GLN A 76 -1.00 16.33 11.00
N THR A 77 -0.23 17.36 10.67
CA THR A 77 1.22 17.26 10.40
C THR A 77 1.98 17.60 11.68
N PRO A 78 3.00 16.83 12.11
CA PRO A 78 3.66 15.72 11.41
C PRO A 78 3.09 14.31 11.71
N THR A 79 2.10 14.20 12.59
CA THR A 79 1.56 12.91 13.08
C THR A 79 1.13 11.97 11.95
N ASN A 80 0.51 12.49 10.90
CA ASN A 80 0.10 11.70 9.73
C ASN A 80 1.28 10.99 9.05
N TYR A 81 2.43 11.65 8.90
CA TYR A 81 3.62 11.06 8.28
C TYR A 81 4.24 10.00 9.17
N ILE A 82 4.27 10.22 10.48
CA ILE A 82 4.78 9.23 11.44
C ILE A 82 3.92 7.97 11.39
N LEU A 83 2.60 8.12 11.51
CA LEU A 83 1.65 7.00 11.42
C LEU A 83 1.77 6.27 10.08
N LEU A 84 1.96 7.01 8.98
CA LEU A 84 2.11 6.45 7.65
C LEU A 84 3.41 5.64 7.52
N THR A 85 4.52 6.12 8.11
CA THR A 85 5.78 5.38 8.13
C THR A 85 5.66 4.11 8.95
N VAL A 86 5.05 4.15 10.14
CA VAL A 86 4.83 2.95 10.97
C VAL A 86 3.95 1.95 10.23
N PHE A 87 2.88 2.42 9.59
CA PHE A 87 2.02 1.58 8.75
C PHE A 87 2.82 0.91 7.63
N THR A 88 3.69 1.67 6.96
CA THR A 88 4.55 1.15 5.89
C THR A 88 5.51 0.09 6.41
N LEU A 89 6.08 0.26 7.60
CA LEU A 89 6.97 -0.74 8.19
C LEU A 89 6.23 -2.04 8.53
N MET A 90 4.99 -1.95 9.02
CA MET A 90 4.16 -3.13 9.25
C MET A 90 3.84 -3.88 7.96
N GLU A 91 3.47 -3.15 6.90
CA GLU A 91 3.22 -3.73 5.58
C GLU A 91 4.50 -4.31 4.95
N ALA A 92 5.63 -3.60 5.07
CA ALA A 92 6.93 -4.06 4.60
C ALA A 92 7.34 -5.38 5.27
N TYR A 93 7.12 -5.50 6.58
CA TYR A 93 7.33 -6.74 7.31
C TYR A 93 6.39 -7.84 6.79
N SER A 94 5.09 -7.58 6.71
CA SER A 94 4.10 -8.57 6.23
C SER A 94 4.45 -9.10 4.84
N VAL A 95 4.76 -8.20 3.90
CA VAL A 95 5.20 -8.57 2.54
C VAL A 95 6.50 -9.39 2.60
N GLY A 96 7.47 -8.96 3.42
CA GLY A 96 8.73 -9.67 3.59
C GLY A 96 8.55 -11.11 4.10
N VAL A 97 7.68 -11.32 5.08
CA VAL A 97 7.33 -12.66 5.57
C VAL A 97 6.68 -13.49 4.46
N VAL A 98 5.68 -12.95 3.76
CA VAL A 98 4.96 -13.66 2.69
C VAL A 98 5.92 -14.09 1.59
N VAL A 99 6.84 -13.22 1.16
CA VAL A 99 7.83 -13.51 0.11
C VAL A 99 8.74 -14.70 0.48
N THR A 100 8.98 -14.99 1.76
CA THR A 100 9.78 -16.17 2.16
C THR A 100 9.10 -17.50 1.87
N PHE A 101 7.78 -17.53 1.66
CA PHE A 101 7.03 -18.74 1.34
C PHE A 101 6.93 -19.02 -0.16
N TYR A 102 7.44 -18.13 -1.01
CA TYR A 102 7.39 -18.25 -2.46
C TYR A 102 8.79 -18.25 -3.08
N GLU A 103 8.89 -18.84 -4.26
CA GLU A 103 10.13 -18.80 -5.03
C GLU A 103 10.38 -17.39 -5.60
N VAL A 104 11.64 -16.99 -5.68
CA VAL A 104 12.04 -15.65 -6.18
C VAL A 104 11.49 -15.38 -7.57
N GLN A 105 11.47 -16.38 -8.44
CA GLN A 105 10.97 -16.24 -9.80
C GLN A 105 9.50 -15.81 -9.80
N SER A 106 8.65 -16.52 -9.04
CA SER A 106 7.23 -16.17 -8.90
C SER A 106 7.03 -14.80 -8.27
N VAL A 107 7.86 -14.42 -7.30
CA VAL A 107 7.78 -13.10 -6.63
C VAL A 107 8.11 -11.98 -7.60
N ILE A 108 9.17 -12.12 -8.41
CA ILE A 108 9.56 -11.12 -9.40
C ILE A 108 8.51 -11.01 -10.50
N GLU A 109 7.96 -12.13 -10.98
CA GLU A 109 6.88 -12.12 -11.98
C GLU A 109 5.64 -11.38 -11.47
N ALA A 110 5.19 -11.70 -10.25
CA ALA A 110 4.05 -11.03 -9.62
C ALA A 110 4.29 -9.52 -9.41
N PHE A 111 5.51 -9.16 -9.00
CA PHE A 111 5.91 -7.75 -8.86
C PHE A 111 5.86 -7.01 -10.20
N MET A 112 6.43 -7.59 -11.26
CA MET A 112 6.46 -6.97 -12.59
C MET A 112 5.06 -6.79 -13.18
N LEU A 113 4.18 -7.79 -13.03
CA LEU A 113 2.78 -7.70 -13.46
C LEU A 113 2.03 -6.61 -12.68
N THR A 114 2.17 -6.58 -11.36
CA THR A 114 1.53 -5.56 -10.50
C THR A 114 2.00 -4.16 -10.86
N PHE A 115 3.31 -3.99 -11.07
CA PHE A 115 3.90 -2.73 -11.50
C PHE A 115 3.37 -2.30 -12.87
N ALA A 116 3.36 -3.20 -13.86
CA ALA A 116 2.88 -2.90 -15.21
C ALA A 116 1.41 -2.47 -15.23
N VAL A 117 0.54 -3.21 -14.54
CA VAL A 117 -0.89 -2.89 -14.45
C VAL A 117 -1.11 -1.56 -13.70
N THR A 118 -0.42 -1.36 -12.57
CA THR A 118 -0.55 -0.12 -11.77
C THR A 118 -0.05 1.10 -12.54
N ALA A 119 1.09 0.99 -13.24
CA ALA A 119 1.64 2.05 -14.06
C ALA A 119 0.73 2.35 -15.27
N GLY A 120 0.24 1.31 -15.96
CA GLY A 120 -0.70 1.46 -17.08
C GLY A 120 -2.00 2.16 -16.67
N LEU A 121 -2.61 1.73 -15.56
CA LEU A 121 -3.80 2.37 -15.00
C LEU A 121 -3.53 3.79 -14.50
N THR A 122 -2.35 4.04 -13.92
CA THR A 122 -1.93 5.40 -13.52
C THR A 122 -1.84 6.32 -14.72
N ILE A 123 -1.17 5.90 -15.80
CA ILE A 123 -1.07 6.70 -17.03
C ILE A 123 -2.46 6.93 -17.63
N TYR A 124 -3.29 5.87 -17.70
CA TYR A 124 -4.66 5.98 -18.19
C TYR A 124 -5.49 6.97 -17.38
N THR A 125 -5.44 6.91 -16.05
CA THR A 125 -6.19 7.82 -15.17
C THR A 125 -5.68 9.26 -15.21
N LEU A 126 -4.38 9.48 -15.45
CA LEU A 126 -3.83 10.83 -15.62
C LEU A 126 -4.24 11.48 -16.97
N GLN A 127 -4.51 10.68 -18.00
CA GLN A 127 -4.95 11.17 -19.32
C GLN A 127 -6.48 11.19 -19.47
N SER A 128 -7.18 10.23 -18.86
CA SER A 128 -8.61 10.04 -19.02
C SER A 128 -9.41 11.09 -18.26
N LYS A 129 -10.49 11.57 -18.89
CA LYS A 129 -11.48 12.47 -18.27
C LYS A 129 -12.66 11.71 -17.64
N ARG A 130 -12.59 10.37 -17.61
CA ARG A 130 -13.68 9.53 -17.13
C ARG A 130 -13.78 9.64 -15.61
N ASP A 131 -14.97 9.98 -15.12
CA ASP A 131 -15.26 10.01 -13.69
C ASP A 131 -15.58 8.59 -13.19
N PHE A 132 -14.84 8.12 -12.19
CA PHE A 132 -15.00 6.81 -11.56
C PHE A 132 -15.77 6.87 -10.24
N SER A 133 -16.28 8.03 -9.85
CA SER A 133 -16.99 8.24 -8.58
C SER A 133 -18.17 7.29 -8.38
N SER A 134 -18.86 6.88 -9.46
CA SER A 134 -19.99 5.95 -9.40
C SER A 134 -19.61 4.47 -9.19
N MET A 135 -18.32 4.11 -9.28
CA MET A 135 -17.88 2.71 -9.09
C MET A 135 -17.82 2.27 -7.63
N GLY A 136 -17.95 3.21 -6.67
CA GLY A 136 -17.77 2.94 -5.24
C GLY A 136 -18.64 1.80 -4.70
N ALA A 137 -19.94 1.78 -5.03
CA ALA A 137 -20.85 0.73 -4.57
C ALA A 137 -20.48 -0.65 -5.14
N GLY A 138 -20.06 -0.73 -6.40
CA GLY A 138 -19.63 -1.96 -7.04
C GLY A 138 -18.32 -2.50 -6.45
N LEU A 139 -17.34 -1.63 -6.20
CA LEU A 139 -16.08 -2.01 -5.55
C LEU A 139 -16.29 -2.48 -4.11
N PHE A 140 -17.19 -1.83 -3.38
CA PHE A 140 -17.54 -2.25 -2.02
C PHE A 140 -18.22 -3.63 -2.01
N ALA A 141 -19.17 -3.87 -2.92
CA ALA A 141 -19.81 -5.18 -3.06
C ALA A 141 -18.78 -6.27 -3.43
N ALA A 142 -17.88 -6.00 -4.38
CA ALA A 142 -16.82 -6.92 -4.77
C ALA A 142 -15.86 -7.24 -3.61
N LEU A 143 -15.48 -6.23 -2.81
CA LEU A 143 -14.67 -6.42 -1.61
C LEU A 143 -15.37 -7.32 -0.58
N MET A 144 -16.65 -7.08 -0.30
CA MET A 144 -17.42 -7.91 0.64
C MET A 144 -17.52 -9.37 0.18
N ILE A 145 -17.73 -9.59 -1.13
CA ILE A 145 -17.74 -10.94 -1.71
C ILE A 145 -16.38 -11.61 -1.51
N LEU A 146 -15.28 -10.90 -1.76
CA LEU A 146 -13.92 -11.45 -1.62
C LEU A 146 -13.61 -11.82 -0.17
N ILE A 147 -14.00 -10.99 0.80
CA ILE A 147 -13.83 -11.28 2.24
C ILE A 147 -14.64 -12.51 2.63
N ILE A 148 -15.92 -12.57 2.28
CA ILE A 148 -16.79 -13.71 2.65
C ILE A 148 -16.32 -15.00 1.97
N ALA A 149 -15.94 -14.92 0.69
CA ALA A 149 -15.45 -16.06 -0.06
C ALA A 149 -14.12 -16.59 0.50
N GLY A 150 -13.20 -15.71 0.90
CA GLY A 150 -11.87 -16.06 1.42
C GLY A 150 -11.84 -16.54 2.87
N ILE A 151 -12.94 -16.42 3.63
CA ILE A 151 -13.06 -16.99 4.98
C ILE A 151 -13.39 -18.50 4.95
N ASN A 152 -13.81 -19.03 3.80
CA ASN A 152 -14.14 -20.46 3.62
C ASN A 152 -12.91 -21.33 3.38
#